data_AF-A0A7S3XLQ2-F1
#
_entry.id   AF-A0A7S3XLQ2-F1
#
_cell.length_a   1.000
_cell.length_b   1.000
_cell.length_c   1.000
_cell.angle_alpha   90.00
_cell.angle_beta   90.00
_cell.angle_gamma   90.00
#
_symmetry.space_group_name_H-M   'P 1'
#
loop_
_entity.id
_entity.type
_entity.pdbx_description
1 polymer ?
#
loop_
_entity_poly.entity_id
_entity_poly.type
_entity_poly.pdbx_seq_one_letter_code
_entity_poly.pdbx_strand_id
1 'polypeptide(L)'
;GAVELRAADGGPAAARFFASPLVKGIAFVPAAGGEEVVAALEAAGRALAGRAQLGYVVGQGFPEVAAYFGERPGGGALIAHDPAQDTRFPSTYEEPLEYDNIMSFMSDVLEGRLKPSFKSEPVPKKNDGPVKKLVGSTFVEEVSKEGVDVLVKVYAPWCAHSAALAPAYELLGRALGGEPRVVVAEIDGAANDLPPHLDVQAYPDLLWFPAADKPYPGKGAPQPRALGREPGRSLQELLAFVRREASPGGPPLRAATPEQLDTLAQEAPALEEQALRRARWALRNKDRVVFEPALVDYLVGDVVFDGCRWMIGLVVALVLSNVFLFALYSAASSSAQKYKKKLKAQ
;
A
#
# COMPACT_ATOMS: atom_id res chain seq x y z
N GLY A 1 -2.94 -21.11 27.33
CA GLY A 1 -1.87 -20.12 27.57
C GLY A 1 -1.59 -19.41 26.27
N ALA A 2 -0.92 -18.26 26.32
CA ALA A 2 -0.52 -17.53 25.12
C ALA A 2 0.62 -18.25 24.39
N VAL A 3 0.71 -18.05 23.07
CA VAL A 3 1.71 -18.70 22.21
C VAL A 3 2.75 -17.67 21.75
N GLU A 4 4.02 -17.91 22.03
CA GLU A 4 5.08 -17.10 21.45
C GLU A 4 5.23 -17.37 19.95
N LEU A 5 5.18 -16.32 19.14
CA LEU A 5 5.29 -16.39 17.69
C LEU A 5 6.76 -16.10 17.30
N ARG A 6 7.57 -17.14 17.06
CA ARG A 6 9.01 -17.05 16.71
C ARG A 6 9.30 -17.32 15.23
N ALA A 7 10.33 -16.65 14.69
CA ALA A 7 10.76 -16.68 13.26
C ALA A 7 11.25 -18.05 12.85
N ALA A 8 12.12 -18.58 13.71
CA ALA A 8 13.17 -19.49 13.27
C ALA A 8 12.61 -20.85 12.88
N ASP A 9 11.39 -21.17 13.34
CA ASP A 9 10.91 -22.54 13.29
C ASP A 9 9.57 -22.69 12.58
N GLY A 10 8.84 -21.61 12.26
CA GLY A 10 7.44 -21.73 11.80
C GLY A 10 6.69 -22.78 12.62
N GLY A 11 6.99 -22.85 13.93
CA GLY A 11 6.85 -24.09 14.69
C GLY A 11 5.41 -24.58 14.69
N PRO A 12 5.16 -25.87 14.95
CA PRO A 12 3.80 -26.43 14.95
C PRO A 12 2.82 -25.63 15.83
N ALA A 13 3.31 -24.90 16.85
CA ALA A 13 2.49 -24.01 17.67
C ALA A 13 1.97 -22.76 16.93
N ALA A 14 2.80 -22.04 16.17
CA ALA A 14 2.37 -20.87 15.39
C ALA A 14 1.44 -21.28 14.24
N ALA A 15 1.77 -22.38 13.54
CA ALA A 15 0.89 -22.93 12.50
C ALA A 15 -0.48 -23.32 13.07
N ARG A 16 -0.53 -23.98 14.24
CA ARG A 16 -1.79 -24.31 14.93
C ARG A 16 -2.57 -23.08 15.40
N PHE A 17 -1.86 -22.04 15.85
CA PHE A 17 -2.47 -20.77 16.25
C PHE A 17 -3.20 -20.14 15.05
N PHE A 18 -2.51 -19.99 13.91
CA PHE A 18 -3.13 -19.37 12.73
C PHE A 18 -4.19 -20.24 12.05
N ALA A 19 -4.06 -21.58 12.11
CA ALA A 19 -5.05 -22.51 11.58
C ALA A 19 -6.35 -22.61 12.42
N SER A 20 -6.33 -22.11 13.66
CA SER A 20 -7.51 -22.09 14.52
C SER A 20 -8.61 -21.16 13.97
N PRO A 21 -9.90 -21.54 14.04
CA PRO A 21 -11.01 -20.66 13.66
C PRO A 21 -11.34 -19.61 14.74
N LEU A 22 -10.73 -19.68 15.92
CA LEU A 22 -10.99 -18.75 17.01
C LEU A 22 -10.42 -17.36 16.72
N VAL A 23 -11.02 -16.34 17.33
CA VAL A 23 -10.47 -14.98 17.33
C VAL A 23 -9.07 -15.00 17.96
N LYS A 24 -8.12 -14.30 17.32
CA LYS A 24 -6.70 -14.28 17.69
C LYS A 24 -6.34 -12.91 18.22
N GLY A 25 -5.83 -12.81 19.44
CA GLY A 25 -5.18 -11.59 19.95
C GLY A 25 -3.67 -11.71 19.77
N ILE A 26 -3.04 -10.77 19.07
CA ILE A 26 -1.60 -10.76 18.77
C ILE A 26 -0.98 -9.52 19.40
N ALA A 27 -0.13 -9.72 20.41
CA ALA A 27 0.55 -8.64 21.11
C ALA A 27 1.98 -8.43 20.61
N PHE A 28 2.37 -7.18 20.38
CA PHE A 28 3.73 -6.78 20.05
C PHE A 28 4.42 -6.30 21.32
N VAL A 29 5.19 -7.17 21.96
CA VAL A 29 5.79 -6.93 23.27
C VAL A 29 7.16 -6.25 23.11
N PRO A 30 7.42 -5.12 23.79
CA PRO A 30 8.75 -4.49 23.79
C PRO A 30 9.84 -5.44 24.30
N ALA A 31 11.06 -5.32 23.76
CA ALA A 31 12.19 -6.16 24.19
C ALA A 31 12.64 -5.89 25.64
N ALA A 32 12.45 -4.66 26.13
CA ALA A 32 12.73 -4.26 27.51
C ALA A 32 11.42 -4.19 28.30
N GLY A 33 11.37 -4.82 29.49
CA GLY A 33 10.19 -4.80 30.37
C GLY A 33 9.02 -5.67 29.90
N GLY A 34 9.22 -6.52 28.88
CA GLY A 34 8.16 -7.34 28.29
C GLY A 34 7.69 -8.54 29.13
N GLU A 35 8.41 -8.91 30.19
CA GLU A 35 8.12 -10.12 30.99
C GLU A 35 6.75 -10.04 31.69
N GLU A 36 6.40 -8.88 32.24
CA GLU A 36 5.10 -8.65 32.89
C GLU A 36 3.95 -8.73 31.89
N VAL A 37 4.15 -8.17 30.69
CA VAL A 37 3.19 -8.24 29.58
C VAL A 37 2.99 -9.69 29.14
N VAL A 38 4.06 -10.48 29.02
CA VAL A 38 3.97 -11.90 28.67
C VAL A 38 3.19 -12.67 29.74
N ALA A 39 3.45 -12.42 31.03
CA ALA A 39 2.72 -13.06 32.12
C ALA A 39 1.21 -12.73 32.09
N ALA A 40 0.87 -11.46 31.84
CA ALA A 40 -0.51 -11.01 31.68
C ALA A 40 -1.20 -11.70 30.47
N LEU A 41 -0.52 -11.77 29.33
CA LEU A 41 -1.00 -12.45 28.13
C LEU A 41 -1.21 -13.94 28.35
N GLU A 42 -0.30 -14.62 29.06
CA GLU A 42 -0.48 -16.03 29.38
C GLU A 42 -1.68 -16.28 30.29
N ALA A 43 -1.89 -15.43 31.29
CA ALA A 43 -3.03 -15.49 32.19
C ALA A 43 -4.35 -15.24 31.44
N ALA A 44 -4.41 -14.19 30.62
CA ALA A 44 -5.56 -13.88 29.78
C ALA A 44 -5.83 -15.01 28.77
N GLY A 45 -4.77 -15.57 28.16
CA GLY A 45 -4.88 -16.69 27.22
C GLY A 45 -5.31 -18.01 27.87
N ARG A 46 -5.17 -18.16 29.19
CA ARG A 46 -5.80 -19.27 29.95
C ARG A 46 -7.28 -18.98 30.21
N ALA A 47 -7.63 -17.74 30.56
CA ALA A 47 -9.00 -17.33 30.83
C ALA A 47 -9.90 -17.35 29.58
N LEU A 48 -9.34 -17.03 28.41
CA LEU A 48 -10.05 -17.00 27.12
C LEU A 48 -10.08 -18.36 26.40
N ALA A 49 -9.56 -19.43 27.02
CA ALA A 49 -9.44 -20.73 26.40
C ALA A 49 -10.80 -21.23 25.85
N GLY A 50 -10.80 -21.64 24.58
CA GLY A 50 -12.00 -22.10 23.87
C GLY A 50 -12.85 -20.97 23.24
N ARG A 51 -12.60 -19.70 23.57
CA ARG A 51 -13.28 -18.54 22.97
C ARG A 51 -12.35 -17.73 22.06
N ALA A 52 -11.11 -17.54 22.48
CA ALA A 52 -10.06 -16.85 21.73
C ALA A 52 -8.69 -17.48 22.00
N GLN A 53 -7.71 -17.16 21.15
CA GLN A 53 -6.31 -17.52 21.36
C GLN A 53 -5.46 -16.25 21.42
N LEU A 54 -4.50 -16.21 22.34
CA LEU A 54 -3.53 -15.12 22.42
C LEU A 54 -2.16 -15.59 21.92
N GLY A 55 -1.50 -14.75 21.14
CA GLY A 55 -0.15 -14.92 20.69
C GLY A 55 0.64 -13.63 20.89
N TYR A 56 1.97 -13.72 20.93
CA TYR A 56 2.81 -12.55 21.10
C TYR A 56 4.13 -12.63 20.35
N VAL A 57 4.64 -11.46 19.96
CA VAL A 57 5.94 -11.26 19.32
C VAL A 57 6.78 -10.38 20.24
N VAL A 58 8.01 -10.79 20.57
CA VAL A 58 8.92 -10.00 21.41
C VAL A 58 9.90 -9.21 20.54
N GLY A 59 10.07 -7.91 20.84
CA GLY A 59 11.01 -7.01 20.17
C GLY A 59 10.66 -6.72 18.71
N GLN A 60 11.68 -6.45 17.89
CA GLN A 60 11.51 -6.25 16.43
C GLN A 60 11.44 -7.58 15.65
N GLY A 61 10.97 -8.66 16.29
CA GLY A 61 11.02 -10.01 15.74
C GLY A 61 10.50 -10.12 14.31
N PHE A 62 9.46 -9.35 13.93
CA PHE A 62 8.86 -9.38 12.59
C PHE A 62 8.25 -8.02 12.18
N PRO A 63 8.99 -7.14 11.50
CA PRO A 63 8.40 -5.93 10.92
C PRO A 63 7.31 -6.28 9.88
N GLU A 64 7.42 -7.44 9.23
CA GLU A 64 6.44 -7.93 8.25
C GLU A 64 5.09 -8.32 8.89
N VAL A 65 5.11 -8.96 10.06
CA VAL A 65 3.87 -9.29 10.80
C VAL A 65 3.22 -8.03 11.32
N ALA A 66 4.00 -7.10 11.88
CA ALA A 66 3.51 -5.78 12.26
C ALA A 66 2.89 -5.05 11.05
N ALA A 67 3.57 -5.02 9.91
CA ALA A 67 3.09 -4.39 8.68
C ALA A 67 1.84 -5.08 8.11
N TYR A 68 1.75 -6.41 8.18
CA TYR A 68 0.57 -7.16 7.77
C TYR A 68 -0.66 -6.74 8.56
N PHE A 69 -0.52 -6.56 9.88
CA PHE A 69 -1.60 -6.09 10.74
C PHE A 69 -1.73 -4.55 10.81
N GLY A 70 -0.92 -3.80 10.04
CA GLY A 70 -0.99 -2.34 9.97
C GLY A 70 -0.34 -1.58 11.13
N GLU A 71 0.51 -2.22 11.91
CA GLU A 71 1.19 -1.65 13.07
C GLU A 71 2.52 -0.97 12.75
N ARG A 72 2.87 0.04 13.56
CA ARG A 72 4.19 0.66 13.53
C ARG A 72 5.20 -0.15 14.36
N PRO A 73 6.47 -0.23 13.93
CA PRO A 73 7.53 -0.80 14.75
C PRO A 73 7.69 0.04 16.03
N GLY A 74 7.54 -0.58 17.21
CA GLY A 74 7.61 0.15 18.49
C GLY A 74 7.19 -0.67 19.72
N GLY A 75 6.38 -1.71 19.52
CA GLY A 75 5.83 -2.51 20.62
C GLY A 75 4.72 -1.79 21.40
N GLY A 76 4.01 -2.51 22.26
CA GLY A 76 2.92 -1.99 23.09
C GLY A 76 1.52 -2.09 22.46
N ALA A 77 1.35 -2.74 21.30
CA ALA A 77 0.05 -2.92 20.66
C ALA A 77 -0.48 -4.35 20.84
N LEU A 78 -1.80 -4.49 20.98
CA LEU A 78 -2.53 -5.74 20.88
C LEU A 78 -3.53 -5.64 19.73
N ILE A 79 -3.56 -6.64 18.86
CA ILE A 79 -4.50 -6.68 17.74
C ILE A 79 -5.34 -7.93 17.83
N ALA A 80 -6.66 -7.79 17.80
CA ALA A 80 -7.53 -8.92 17.58
C ALA A 80 -7.76 -9.14 16.08
N HIS A 81 -7.75 -10.39 15.63
CA HIS A 81 -8.08 -10.82 14.28
C HIS A 81 -9.17 -11.89 14.33
N ASP A 82 -10.29 -11.62 13.66
CA ASP A 82 -11.34 -12.61 13.43
C ASP A 82 -11.11 -13.28 12.06
N PRO A 83 -10.65 -14.55 12.03
CA PRO A 83 -10.37 -15.25 10.77
C PRO A 83 -11.63 -15.57 9.97
N ALA A 84 -12.83 -15.55 10.56
CA ALA A 84 -14.06 -15.85 9.84
C ALA A 84 -14.49 -14.70 8.92
N GLN A 85 -14.19 -13.46 9.33
CA GLN A 85 -14.55 -12.24 8.59
C GLN A 85 -13.34 -11.50 8.01
N ASP A 86 -12.13 -11.99 8.30
CA ASP A 86 -10.85 -11.31 8.06
C ASP A 86 -10.82 -9.88 8.60
N THR A 87 -11.45 -9.65 9.77
CA THR A 87 -11.51 -8.33 10.40
C THR A 87 -10.43 -8.19 11.47
N ARG A 88 -9.88 -6.99 11.59
CA ARG A 88 -8.79 -6.66 12.52
C ARG A 88 -9.24 -5.56 13.46
N PHE A 89 -8.82 -5.61 14.71
CA PHE A 89 -9.15 -4.61 15.73
C PHE A 89 -7.83 -4.27 16.44
N PRO A 90 -7.24 -3.08 16.22
CA PRO A 90 -6.09 -2.65 17.00
C PRO A 90 -6.54 -2.09 18.35
N SER A 91 -5.79 -2.37 19.40
CA SER A 91 -5.93 -1.71 20.69
C SER A 91 -5.40 -0.28 20.59
N THR A 92 -5.95 0.63 21.38
CA THR A 92 -5.38 1.97 21.51
C THR A 92 -4.02 1.88 22.20
N TYR A 93 -2.99 2.57 21.70
CA TYR A 93 -1.65 2.62 22.32
C TYR A 93 -1.62 3.33 23.69
N GLU A 94 -2.76 3.88 24.13
CA GLU A 94 -2.89 4.63 25.38
C GLU A 94 -3.05 3.71 26.60
N GLU A 95 -3.51 2.47 26.39
CA GLU A 95 -3.75 1.53 27.49
C GLU A 95 -2.57 0.53 27.63
N PRO A 96 -2.03 0.33 28.83
CA PRO A 96 -0.97 -0.66 29.04
C PRO A 96 -1.51 -2.07 28.83
N LEU A 97 -0.67 -2.97 28.33
CA LEU A 97 -0.99 -4.38 28.09
C LEU A 97 -1.02 -5.20 29.40
N GLU A 98 -1.93 -4.83 30.30
CA GLU A 98 -2.21 -5.49 31.56
C GLU A 98 -3.38 -6.48 31.42
N TYR A 99 -3.51 -7.43 32.36
CA TYR A 99 -4.52 -8.49 32.29
C TYR A 99 -5.94 -7.95 32.08
N ASP A 100 -6.35 -6.95 32.86
CA ASP A 100 -7.71 -6.41 32.80
C ASP A 100 -8.00 -5.71 31.46
N ASN A 101 -7.05 -4.94 30.93
CA ASN A 101 -7.18 -4.27 29.63
C ASN A 101 -7.23 -5.28 28.48
N ILE A 102 -6.36 -6.31 28.51
CA ILE A 102 -6.37 -7.40 27.52
C ILE A 102 -7.73 -8.12 27.54
N MET A 103 -8.24 -8.44 28.74
CA MET A 103 -9.52 -9.13 28.89
C MET A 103 -10.71 -8.27 28.43
N SER A 104 -10.72 -6.98 28.78
CA SER A 104 -11.76 -6.04 28.34
C SER A 104 -11.78 -5.93 26.83
N PHE A 105 -10.63 -5.65 26.23
CA PHE A 105 -10.47 -5.52 24.78
C PHE A 105 -10.91 -6.78 24.03
N MET A 106 -10.43 -7.97 24.43
CA MET A 106 -10.81 -9.21 23.78
C MET A 106 -12.31 -9.55 23.97
N SER A 107 -12.89 -9.19 25.11
CA SER A 107 -14.33 -9.35 25.35
C SER A 107 -15.14 -8.42 24.46
N ASP A 108 -14.73 -7.17 24.29
CA ASP A 108 -15.39 -6.21 23.40
C ASP A 108 -15.36 -6.67 21.95
N VAL A 109 -14.26 -7.28 21.49
CA VAL A 109 -14.17 -7.88 20.15
C VAL A 109 -15.12 -9.08 20.03
N LEU A 110 -15.08 -10.01 20.99
CA LEU A 110 -15.93 -11.21 20.99
C LEU A 110 -17.43 -10.88 21.06
N GLU A 111 -17.79 -9.77 21.70
CA GLU A 111 -19.15 -9.28 21.82
C GLU A 111 -19.57 -8.34 20.67
N GLY A 112 -18.65 -8.04 19.74
CA GLY A 112 -18.92 -7.16 18.59
C GLY A 112 -19.12 -5.68 18.97
N ARG A 113 -18.60 -5.25 20.12
CA ARG A 113 -18.67 -3.86 20.59
C ARG A 113 -17.66 -2.95 19.88
N LEU A 114 -16.56 -3.50 19.36
CA LEU A 114 -15.58 -2.74 18.59
C LEU A 114 -15.89 -2.74 17.09
N LYS A 115 -15.56 -1.62 16.44
CA LYS A 115 -15.62 -1.51 14.98
C LYS A 115 -14.34 -2.11 14.36
N PRO A 116 -14.46 -2.94 13.30
CA PRO A 116 -13.31 -3.40 12.54
C PRO A 116 -12.46 -2.23 12.02
N SER A 117 -11.15 -2.39 12.11
CA SER A 117 -10.16 -1.57 11.41
C SER A 117 -9.79 -2.24 10.10
N PHE A 118 -9.62 -1.41 9.07
CA PHE A 118 -9.16 -1.80 7.74
C PHE A 118 -7.78 -1.20 7.53
N LYS A 119 -6.85 -1.99 6.98
CA LYS A 119 -5.57 -1.46 6.51
C LYS A 119 -5.84 -0.32 5.52
N SER A 120 -5.25 0.84 5.78
CA SER A 120 -5.43 2.02 4.94
C SER A 120 -4.10 2.75 4.84
N GLU A 121 -3.74 3.15 3.63
CA GLU A 121 -2.77 4.21 3.42
C GLU A 121 -3.25 5.51 4.08
N PRO A 122 -2.34 6.44 4.41
CA PRO A 122 -2.73 7.76 4.86
C PRO A 122 -3.54 8.48 3.77
N VAL A 123 -4.58 9.21 4.18
CA VAL A 123 -5.41 10.00 3.26
C VAL A 123 -4.52 10.97 2.47
N PRO A 124 -4.60 10.98 1.13
CA PRO A 124 -3.79 11.89 0.30
C PRO A 124 -4.06 13.35 0.66
N LYS A 125 -2.99 14.15 0.82
CA LYS A 125 -3.11 15.59 1.12
C LYS A 125 -3.70 16.41 -0.03
N LYS A 126 -3.55 15.91 -1.27
CA LYS A 126 -4.09 16.50 -2.50
C LYS A 126 -4.74 15.39 -3.30
N ASN A 127 -5.94 15.64 -3.83
CA ASN A 127 -6.72 14.66 -4.58
C ASN A 127 -7.53 15.32 -5.71
N ASP A 128 -6.90 16.30 -6.37
CA ASP A 128 -7.53 17.15 -7.40
C ASP A 128 -7.26 16.64 -8.83
N GLY A 129 -6.79 15.39 -8.95
CA GLY A 129 -6.49 14.76 -10.24
C GLY A 129 -7.75 14.30 -10.99
N PRO A 130 -7.61 13.95 -12.28
CA PRO A 130 -8.73 13.43 -13.09
C PRO A 130 -9.27 12.09 -12.58
N VAL A 131 -8.44 11.33 -11.86
CA VAL A 131 -8.83 10.10 -11.17
C VAL A 131 -8.62 10.34 -9.67
N LYS A 132 -9.67 10.12 -8.90
CA LYS A 132 -9.64 10.31 -7.45
C LYS A 132 -8.95 9.13 -6.76
N LYS A 133 -7.87 9.37 -6.01
CA LYS A 133 -7.21 8.33 -5.22
C LYS A 133 -7.99 8.07 -3.93
N LEU A 134 -8.46 6.85 -3.74
CA LEU A 134 -9.11 6.37 -2.52
C LEU A 134 -8.12 5.59 -1.67
N VAL A 135 -8.35 5.61 -0.36
CA VAL A 135 -7.68 4.76 0.63
C VAL A 135 -8.74 4.00 1.44
N GLY A 136 -8.36 2.93 2.12
CA GLY A 136 -9.29 2.04 2.84
C GLY A 136 -10.25 2.79 3.78
N SER A 137 -9.73 3.79 4.51
CA SER A 137 -10.52 4.65 5.41
C SER A 137 -11.57 5.54 4.72
N THR A 138 -11.35 5.92 3.47
CA THR A 138 -12.25 6.80 2.70
C THR A 138 -13.13 6.05 1.71
N PHE A 139 -12.79 4.80 1.40
CA PHE A 139 -13.40 4.03 0.32
C PHE A 139 -14.93 3.96 0.45
N VAL A 140 -15.41 3.53 1.62
CA VAL A 140 -16.84 3.35 1.90
C VAL A 140 -17.60 4.67 1.78
N GLU A 141 -17.09 5.74 2.39
CA GLU A 141 -17.73 7.05 2.33
C GLU A 141 -17.87 7.54 0.88
N GLU A 142 -16.81 7.39 0.09
CA GLU A 142 -16.75 7.89 -1.29
C GLU A 142 -17.67 7.12 -2.23
N VAL A 143 -17.70 5.79 -2.17
CA VAL A 143 -18.60 4.99 -3.02
C VAL A 143 -20.07 5.16 -2.64
N SER A 144 -20.36 5.62 -1.42
CA SER A 144 -21.72 5.71 -0.87
C SER A 144 -22.36 7.09 -1.00
N LYS A 145 -21.66 8.07 -1.58
CA LYS A 145 -22.19 9.43 -1.79
C LYS A 145 -23.46 9.41 -2.63
N GLU A 146 -24.54 9.99 -2.13
CA GLU A 146 -25.81 10.00 -2.85
C GLU A 146 -25.71 10.77 -4.18
N GLY A 147 -26.50 10.36 -5.17
CA GLY A 147 -26.67 11.09 -6.44
C GLY A 147 -25.49 11.03 -7.42
N VAL A 148 -24.44 10.27 -7.12
CA VAL A 148 -23.27 10.10 -8.01
C VAL A 148 -23.00 8.62 -8.28
N ASP A 149 -22.74 8.27 -9.53
CA ASP A 149 -22.18 6.98 -9.90
C ASP A 149 -20.66 6.99 -9.63
N VAL A 150 -20.10 5.87 -9.16
CA VAL A 150 -18.67 5.77 -8.87
C VAL A 150 -18.08 4.56 -9.59
N LEU A 151 -17.10 4.80 -10.45
CA LEU A 151 -16.26 3.74 -11.03
C LEU A 151 -14.97 3.67 -10.21
N VAL A 152 -14.68 2.51 -9.63
CA VAL A 152 -13.43 2.28 -8.89
C VAL A 152 -12.57 1.26 -9.60
N LYS A 153 -11.34 1.66 -9.92
CA LYS A 153 -10.26 0.74 -10.31
C LYS A 153 -9.51 0.27 -9.08
N VAL A 154 -9.69 -1.00 -8.74
CA VAL A 154 -8.83 -1.67 -7.76
C VAL A 154 -7.60 -2.18 -8.48
N TYR A 155 -6.42 -1.70 -8.08
CA TYR A 155 -5.16 -2.02 -8.74
C TYR A 155 -4.09 -2.46 -7.74
N ALA A 156 -3.00 -3.02 -8.27
CA ALA A 156 -1.75 -3.17 -7.54
C ALA A 156 -0.60 -2.55 -8.35
N PRO A 157 0.32 -1.80 -7.73
CA PRO A 157 1.34 -1.02 -8.43
C PRO A 157 2.35 -1.90 -9.17
N TRP A 158 2.53 -3.15 -8.75
CA TRP A 158 3.43 -4.13 -9.36
C TRP A 158 2.76 -5.00 -10.44
N CYS A 159 1.45 -4.85 -10.67
CA CYS A 159 0.72 -5.68 -11.63
C CYS A 159 0.81 -5.09 -13.05
N ALA A 160 1.36 -5.87 -13.99
CA ALA A 160 1.50 -5.46 -15.40
C ALA A 160 0.15 -5.16 -16.06
N HIS A 161 -0.90 -5.94 -15.78
CA HIS A 161 -2.25 -5.70 -16.32
C HIS A 161 -2.85 -4.39 -15.79
N SER A 162 -2.59 -4.07 -14.51
CA SER A 162 -3.03 -2.80 -13.92
C SER A 162 -2.32 -1.62 -14.56
N ALA A 163 -1.02 -1.78 -14.85
CA ALA A 163 -0.21 -0.77 -15.51
C ALA A 163 -0.62 -0.53 -16.96
N ALA A 164 -0.99 -1.59 -17.70
CA ALA A 164 -1.52 -1.47 -19.06
C ALA A 164 -2.87 -0.74 -19.11
N LEU A 165 -3.71 -0.89 -18.08
CA LEU A 165 -5.01 -0.21 -17.98
C LEU A 165 -4.90 1.25 -17.51
N ALA A 166 -3.87 1.58 -16.72
CA ALA A 166 -3.73 2.89 -16.08
C ALA A 166 -3.86 4.10 -17.04
N PRO A 167 -3.26 4.10 -18.24
CA PRO A 167 -3.38 5.19 -19.20
C PRO A 167 -4.81 5.45 -19.65
N ALA A 168 -5.50 4.41 -20.13
CA ALA A 168 -6.88 4.53 -20.60
C ALA A 168 -7.81 4.98 -19.47
N TYR A 169 -7.53 4.52 -18.25
CA TYR A 169 -8.29 4.91 -17.06
C TYR A 169 -8.05 6.38 -16.65
N GLU A 170 -6.82 6.87 -16.75
CA GLU A 170 -6.52 8.29 -16.52
C GLU A 170 -7.20 9.19 -17.57
N LEU A 171 -7.13 8.79 -18.85
CA LEU A 171 -7.79 9.49 -19.94
C LEU A 171 -9.32 9.47 -19.79
N LEU A 172 -9.90 8.39 -19.24
CA LEU A 172 -11.33 8.34 -18.88
C LEU A 172 -11.67 9.40 -17.83
N GLY A 173 -10.86 9.52 -16.77
CA GLY A 173 -11.02 10.57 -15.77
C GLY A 173 -10.97 11.97 -16.37
N ARG A 174 -10.04 12.22 -17.30
CA ARG A 174 -9.96 13.49 -18.04
C ARG A 174 -11.19 13.73 -18.91
N ALA A 175 -11.64 12.70 -19.65
CA ALA A 175 -12.79 12.77 -20.53
C ALA A 175 -14.11 13.02 -19.78
N LEU A 176 -14.21 12.58 -18.53
CA LEU A 176 -15.38 12.76 -17.66
C LEU A 176 -15.23 13.88 -16.63
N GLY A 177 -14.11 14.63 -16.63
CA GLY A 177 -13.84 15.65 -15.60
C GLY A 177 -14.88 16.78 -15.51
N GLY A 178 -15.73 16.96 -16.53
CA GLY A 178 -16.84 17.90 -16.54
C GLY A 178 -18.21 17.31 -16.15
N GLU A 179 -18.29 16.02 -15.84
CA GLU A 179 -19.54 15.33 -15.49
C GLU A 179 -19.63 15.10 -13.97
N PRO A 180 -20.41 15.92 -13.23
CA PRO A 180 -20.47 15.84 -11.77
C PRO A 180 -21.18 14.57 -11.25
N ARG A 181 -21.93 13.86 -12.09
CA ARG A 181 -22.63 12.64 -11.67
C ARG A 181 -21.77 11.39 -11.72
N VAL A 182 -20.56 11.44 -12.28
CA VAL A 182 -19.68 10.28 -12.38
C VAL A 182 -18.35 10.59 -11.73
N VAL A 183 -17.97 9.79 -10.74
CA VAL A 183 -16.66 9.85 -10.12
C VAL A 183 -15.82 8.69 -10.66
N VAL A 184 -14.67 9.00 -11.24
CA VAL A 184 -13.65 8.03 -11.63
C VAL A 184 -12.61 7.98 -10.53
N ALA A 185 -12.41 6.82 -9.92
CA ALA A 185 -11.60 6.65 -8.72
C ALA A 185 -10.70 5.41 -8.79
N GLU A 186 -9.62 5.40 -8.02
CA GLU A 186 -8.72 4.25 -7.93
C GLU A 186 -8.29 3.97 -6.49
N ILE A 187 -8.01 2.71 -6.18
CA ILE A 187 -7.51 2.27 -4.89
C ILE A 187 -6.43 1.20 -5.07
N ASP A 188 -5.33 1.33 -4.33
CA ASP A 188 -4.30 0.29 -4.25
C ASP A 188 -4.80 -0.81 -3.30
N GLY A 189 -5.31 -1.91 -3.87
CA GLY A 189 -5.82 -3.05 -3.12
C GLY A 189 -4.73 -3.89 -2.45
N ALA A 190 -3.45 -3.69 -2.80
CA ALA A 190 -2.34 -4.34 -2.09
C ALA A 190 -1.97 -3.57 -0.80
N ALA A 191 -2.17 -2.26 -0.80
CA ALA A 191 -1.88 -1.39 0.34
C ALA A 191 -3.09 -1.10 1.24
N ASN A 192 -4.31 -1.29 0.74
CA ASN A 192 -5.56 -0.99 1.45
C ASN A 192 -6.49 -2.21 1.47
N ASP A 193 -7.08 -2.51 2.62
CA ASP A 193 -8.13 -3.53 2.71
C ASP A 193 -9.43 -2.99 2.10
N LEU A 194 -10.13 -3.86 1.38
CA LEU A 194 -11.47 -3.60 0.87
C LEU A 194 -12.50 -4.33 1.73
N PRO A 195 -13.75 -3.83 1.78
CA PRO A 195 -14.82 -4.54 2.46
C PRO A 195 -14.96 -6.01 1.99
N PRO A 196 -15.07 -7.01 2.89
CA PRO A 196 -14.98 -8.44 2.54
C PRO A 196 -16.02 -8.96 1.55
N HIS A 197 -17.14 -8.25 1.38
CA HIS A 197 -18.18 -8.63 0.43
C HIS A 197 -17.82 -8.24 -1.02
N LEU A 198 -16.80 -7.41 -1.22
CA LEU A 198 -16.25 -7.11 -2.54
C LEU A 198 -15.30 -8.24 -2.93
N ASP A 199 -15.73 -9.10 -3.85
CA ASP A 199 -14.98 -10.28 -4.31
C ASP A 199 -13.84 -9.91 -5.30
N VAL A 200 -12.87 -9.13 -4.82
CA VAL A 200 -11.69 -8.75 -5.60
C VAL A 200 -10.61 -9.82 -5.44
N GLN A 201 -10.49 -10.71 -6.44
CA GLN A 201 -9.53 -11.82 -6.41
C GLN A 201 -8.24 -11.55 -7.21
N ALA A 202 -8.27 -10.60 -8.13
CA ALA A 202 -7.14 -10.29 -9.00
C ALA A 202 -7.16 -8.83 -9.45
N TYR A 203 -6.01 -8.32 -9.87
CA TYR A 203 -5.85 -6.94 -10.32
C TYR A 203 -5.56 -6.88 -11.83
N PRO A 204 -6.08 -5.86 -12.55
CA PRO A 204 -7.03 -4.86 -12.07
C PRO A 204 -8.46 -5.43 -11.96
N ASP A 205 -9.25 -4.86 -11.07
CA ASP A 205 -10.71 -5.06 -11.06
C ASP A 205 -11.42 -3.71 -11.16
N LEU A 206 -12.52 -3.67 -11.93
CA LEU A 206 -13.27 -2.44 -12.21
C LEU A 206 -14.68 -2.59 -11.65
N LEU A 207 -14.95 -1.90 -10.56
CA LEU A 207 -16.18 -1.97 -9.80
C LEU A 207 -17.02 -0.71 -10.03
N TRP A 208 -18.24 -0.89 -10.50
CA TRP A 208 -19.21 0.18 -10.69
C TRP A 208 -20.24 0.20 -9.57
N PHE A 209 -20.37 1.35 -8.92
CA PHE A 209 -21.30 1.63 -7.84
C PHE A 209 -22.35 2.64 -8.34
N PRO A 210 -23.52 2.16 -8.83
CA PRO A 210 -24.58 3.03 -9.30
C PRO A 210 -25.12 3.92 -8.17
N ALA A 211 -25.43 5.18 -8.48
CA ALA A 211 -26.19 6.07 -7.61
C ALA A 211 -27.54 5.46 -7.20
N ALA A 212 -28.19 4.73 -8.11
CA ALA A 212 -29.49 4.09 -7.89
C ALA A 212 -29.47 2.95 -6.86
N ASP A 213 -28.30 2.32 -6.65
CA ASP A 213 -28.15 1.11 -5.83
C ASP A 213 -27.60 1.43 -4.42
N LYS A 214 -27.47 2.73 -4.08
CA LYS A 214 -26.96 3.21 -2.79
C LYS A 214 -28.00 3.08 -1.67
N PRO A 215 -27.56 2.90 -0.40
CA PRO A 215 -26.18 3.00 0.10
C PRO A 215 -25.37 1.69 0.02
N TYR A 216 -24.05 1.84 -0.15
CA TYR A 216 -23.05 0.79 0.07
C TYR A 216 -22.37 1.03 1.44
N PRO A 217 -21.71 0.07 2.08
CA PRO A 217 -22.07 -1.34 2.26
C PRO A 217 -22.90 -1.63 3.52
N GLY A 218 -23.62 -2.75 3.50
CA GLY A 218 -24.36 -3.35 4.62
C GLY A 218 -24.92 -4.73 4.24
N LYS A 219 -25.38 -5.53 5.20
CA LYS A 219 -26.06 -6.82 4.91
C LYS A 219 -27.29 -6.56 4.03
N GLY A 220 -27.26 -7.03 2.78
CA GLY A 220 -28.34 -6.82 1.80
C GLY A 220 -28.10 -5.71 0.77
N ALA A 221 -26.95 -4.99 0.84
CA ALA A 221 -26.57 -4.06 -0.22
C ALA A 221 -26.32 -4.82 -1.54
N PRO A 222 -26.71 -4.25 -2.70
CA PRO A 222 -26.37 -4.82 -4.00
C PRO A 222 -24.85 -5.00 -4.14
N GLN A 223 -24.42 -5.99 -4.92
CA GLN A 223 -23.00 -6.07 -5.31
C GLN A 223 -22.73 -5.01 -6.39
N PRO A 224 -21.53 -4.37 -6.41
CA PRO A 224 -21.18 -3.49 -7.51
C PRO A 224 -21.10 -4.28 -8.82
N ARG A 225 -21.41 -3.62 -9.93
CA ARG A 225 -21.33 -4.25 -11.26
C ARG A 225 -19.86 -4.29 -11.68
N ALA A 226 -19.34 -5.47 -11.95
CA ALA A 226 -17.97 -5.62 -12.42
C ALA A 226 -17.92 -5.57 -13.95
N LEU A 227 -17.04 -4.75 -14.53
CA LEU A 227 -16.78 -4.78 -15.97
C LEU A 227 -15.88 -5.97 -16.36
N GLY A 228 -15.28 -6.66 -15.39
CA GLY A 228 -14.37 -7.78 -15.63
C GLY A 228 -12.91 -7.35 -15.73
N ARG A 229 -12.01 -8.34 -15.76
CA ARG A 229 -10.58 -8.23 -15.43
C ARG A 229 -9.66 -8.15 -16.65
N GLU A 230 -10.21 -7.81 -17.81
CA GLU A 230 -9.47 -7.84 -19.07
C GLU A 230 -8.37 -6.76 -19.09
N PRO A 231 -7.13 -7.13 -19.43
CA PRO A 231 -6.05 -6.17 -19.59
C PRO A 231 -6.24 -5.33 -20.87
N GLY A 232 -5.67 -4.12 -20.89
CA GLY A 232 -5.50 -3.35 -22.13
C GLY A 232 -6.77 -2.74 -22.73
N ARG A 233 -7.76 -2.41 -21.91
CA ARG A 233 -9.00 -1.76 -22.38
C ARG A 233 -8.74 -0.38 -22.96
N SER A 234 -9.46 -0.07 -24.03
CA SER A 234 -9.39 1.25 -24.65
C SER A 234 -10.25 2.28 -23.90
N LEU A 235 -9.93 3.57 -24.09
CA LEU A 235 -10.76 4.69 -23.59
C LEU A 235 -12.22 4.58 -24.07
N GLN A 236 -12.42 4.13 -25.31
CA GLN A 236 -13.75 4.00 -25.92
C GLN A 236 -14.57 2.90 -25.25
N GLU A 237 -13.97 1.76 -24.94
CA GLU A 237 -14.62 0.67 -24.21
C GLU A 237 -15.03 1.09 -22.79
N LEU A 238 -14.15 1.80 -22.09
CA LEU A 238 -14.44 2.32 -20.76
C LEU A 238 -15.58 3.36 -20.78
N LEU A 239 -15.58 4.27 -21.76
CA LEU A 239 -16.69 5.22 -21.94
C LEU A 239 -17.99 4.53 -22.31
N ALA A 240 -17.95 3.51 -23.17
CA ALA A 240 -19.13 2.73 -23.53
C ALA A 240 -19.71 2.01 -22.31
N PHE A 241 -18.86 1.47 -21.44
CA PHE A 241 -19.29 0.92 -20.16
C PHE A 241 -19.98 1.95 -19.27
N VAL A 242 -19.32 3.08 -19.01
CA VAL A 242 -19.87 4.13 -18.14
C VAL A 242 -21.22 4.63 -18.68
N ARG A 243 -21.34 4.83 -20.00
CA ARG A 243 -22.61 5.24 -20.62
C ARG A 243 -23.72 4.20 -20.49
N ARG A 244 -23.38 2.91 -20.52
CA ARG A 244 -24.34 1.81 -20.39
C ARG A 244 -24.83 1.65 -18.96
N GLU A 245 -23.93 1.78 -17.99
CA GLU A 245 -24.24 1.53 -16.57
C GLU A 245 -24.65 2.77 -15.78
N ALA A 246 -24.55 3.97 -16.39
CA ALA A 246 -24.99 5.24 -15.81
C ALA A 246 -26.40 5.15 -15.23
N SER A 247 -26.58 5.64 -14.01
CA SER A 247 -27.90 5.66 -13.38
C SER A 247 -28.89 6.51 -14.21
N PRO A 248 -30.14 6.05 -14.38
CA PRO A 248 -31.15 6.80 -15.14
C PRO A 248 -31.56 8.08 -14.40
N GLY A 249 -32.06 9.08 -15.13
CA GLY A 249 -32.72 10.26 -14.54
C GLY A 249 -32.03 11.61 -14.69
N GLY A 250 -30.99 11.73 -15.54
CA GLY A 250 -30.42 13.03 -15.90
C GLY A 250 -30.06 13.16 -17.39
N PRO A 251 -29.53 14.31 -17.83
CA PRO A 251 -29.12 14.52 -19.21
C PRO A 251 -28.06 13.48 -19.66
N PRO A 252 -27.81 13.31 -20.97
CA PRO A 252 -26.69 12.51 -21.44
C PRO A 252 -25.40 12.91 -20.74
N LEU A 253 -24.55 11.93 -20.40
CA LEU A 253 -23.29 12.20 -19.72
C LEU A 253 -22.46 13.21 -20.52
N ARG A 254 -21.96 14.24 -19.83
CA ARG A 254 -21.05 15.23 -20.39
C ARG A 254 -19.64 14.66 -20.50
N ALA A 255 -19.42 13.87 -21.55
CA ALA A 255 -18.10 13.40 -21.94
C ALA A 255 -17.45 14.37 -22.94
N ALA A 256 -16.11 14.31 -23.06
CA ALA A 256 -15.34 15.00 -24.09
C ALA A 256 -15.88 14.72 -25.52
N THR A 257 -15.71 15.68 -26.44
CA THR A 257 -16.14 15.54 -27.85
C THR A 257 -15.36 14.43 -28.56
N PRO A 258 -15.88 13.85 -29.66
CA PRO A 258 -15.16 12.83 -30.43
C PRO A 258 -13.72 13.26 -30.81
N GLU A 259 -13.51 14.51 -31.20
CA GLU A 259 -12.20 15.05 -31.57
C GLU A 259 -11.26 15.14 -30.35
N GLN A 260 -11.81 15.51 -29.19
CA GLN A 260 -11.06 15.52 -27.93
C GLN A 260 -10.70 14.10 -27.50
N LEU A 261 -11.60 13.14 -27.68
CA LEU A 261 -11.35 11.73 -27.39
C LEU A 261 -10.26 11.14 -28.28
N ASP A 262 -10.24 11.49 -29.57
CA ASP A 262 -9.19 11.06 -30.50
C ASP A 262 -7.83 11.66 -30.11
N THR A 263 -7.81 12.93 -29.71
CA THR A 263 -6.60 13.60 -29.21
C THR A 263 -6.09 12.92 -27.95
N LEU A 264 -6.97 12.63 -26.98
CA LEU A 264 -6.63 11.92 -25.76
C LEU A 264 -6.13 10.49 -26.06
N ALA A 265 -6.75 9.79 -27.00
CA ALA A 265 -6.35 8.44 -27.38
C ALA A 265 -4.93 8.38 -27.96
N GLN A 266 -4.47 9.45 -28.62
CA GLN A 266 -3.10 9.53 -29.13
C GLN A 266 -2.04 9.63 -28.01
N GLU A 267 -2.41 10.11 -26.82
CA GLU A 267 -1.50 10.16 -25.65
C GLU A 267 -1.33 8.78 -24.97
N ALA A 268 -2.26 7.84 -25.21
CA ALA A 268 -2.34 6.59 -24.47
C ALA A 268 -1.05 5.73 -24.55
N PRO A 269 -0.39 5.54 -25.71
CA PRO A 269 0.80 4.68 -25.79
C PRO A 269 1.99 5.21 -24.97
N ALA A 270 2.20 6.52 -24.96
CA ALA A 270 3.29 7.14 -24.20
C ALA A 270 3.07 7.02 -22.69
N LEU A 271 1.81 7.20 -22.24
CA LEU A 271 1.41 6.99 -20.86
C LEU A 271 1.53 5.52 -20.46
N GLU A 272 1.23 4.58 -21.37
CA GLU A 272 1.35 3.14 -21.14
C GLU A 272 2.79 2.72 -20.91
N GLU A 273 3.72 3.19 -21.74
CA GLU A 273 5.14 2.91 -21.55
C GLU A 273 5.63 3.40 -20.18
N GLN A 274 5.22 4.61 -19.78
CA GLN A 274 5.55 5.17 -18.49
C GLN A 274 4.95 4.34 -17.33
N ALA A 275 3.69 3.93 -17.43
CA ALA A 275 3.01 3.12 -16.43
C ALA A 275 3.66 1.73 -16.30
N LEU A 276 3.97 1.07 -17.42
CA LEU A 276 4.66 -0.23 -17.44
C LEU A 276 6.06 -0.12 -16.86
N ARG A 277 6.80 0.97 -17.13
CA ARG A 277 8.11 1.21 -16.50
C ARG A 277 7.99 1.34 -14.99
N ARG A 278 7.01 2.11 -14.49
CA ARG A 278 6.73 2.24 -13.05
C ARG A 278 6.35 0.89 -12.42
N ALA A 279 5.52 0.10 -13.09
CA ALA A 279 5.12 -1.21 -12.56
C ALA A 279 6.26 -2.23 -12.55
N ARG A 280 7.12 -2.25 -13.58
CA ARG A 280 8.37 -3.03 -13.55
C ARG A 280 9.25 -2.61 -12.38
N TRP A 281 9.37 -1.31 -12.14
CA TRP A 281 10.11 -0.80 -10.98
C TRP A 281 9.47 -1.23 -9.64
N ALA A 282 8.15 -1.09 -9.50
CA ALA A 282 7.43 -1.46 -8.28
C ALA A 282 7.51 -2.98 -8.01
N LEU A 283 7.40 -3.81 -9.05
CA LEU A 283 7.55 -5.25 -8.93
C LEU A 283 8.96 -5.64 -8.48
N ARG A 284 9.99 -4.99 -9.03
CA ARG A 284 11.39 -5.23 -8.62
C ARG A 284 11.67 -4.82 -7.17
N ASN A 285 10.94 -3.83 -6.66
CA ASN A 285 11.10 -3.30 -5.30
C ASN A 285 10.01 -3.78 -4.33
N LYS A 286 9.19 -4.75 -4.73
CA LYS A 286 8.15 -5.30 -3.88
C LYS A 286 8.80 -5.85 -2.60
N ASP A 287 8.29 -5.40 -1.45
CA ASP A 287 8.75 -5.77 -0.10
C ASP A 287 10.16 -5.25 0.28
N ARG A 288 10.69 -4.25 -0.42
CA ARG A 288 12.01 -3.64 -0.13
C ARG A 288 11.88 -2.20 0.38
N VAL A 289 12.75 -1.82 1.33
CA VAL A 289 12.88 -0.42 1.77
C VAL A 289 13.59 0.39 0.70
N VAL A 290 12.83 1.18 -0.06
CA VAL A 290 13.36 2.08 -1.08
C VAL A 290 13.79 3.39 -0.43
N PHE A 291 15.06 3.77 -0.61
CA PHE A 291 15.52 5.11 -0.29
C PHE A 291 15.67 5.88 -1.61
N GLU A 292 14.92 6.97 -1.78
CA GLU A 292 14.93 7.82 -2.99
C GLU A 292 15.84 9.05 -2.83
N PRO A 293 17.13 8.99 -3.21
CA PRO A 293 17.86 10.18 -3.59
C PRO A 293 17.71 10.33 -5.10
N ALA A 294 16.85 11.26 -5.54
CA ALA A 294 16.59 11.55 -6.95
C ALA A 294 17.89 11.73 -7.80
N LEU A 295 18.98 12.15 -7.16
CA LEU A 295 20.30 12.29 -7.78
C LEU A 295 20.95 10.96 -8.18
N VAL A 296 20.76 9.88 -7.41
CA VAL A 296 21.39 8.57 -7.70
C VAL A 296 20.66 7.87 -8.84
N ASP A 297 19.32 7.95 -8.88
CA ASP A 297 18.54 7.40 -10.00
C ASP A 297 18.86 8.13 -11.31
N TYR A 298 19.10 9.46 -11.26
CA TYR A 298 19.54 10.24 -12.42
C TYR A 298 20.94 9.84 -12.92
N LEU A 299 21.87 9.56 -12.01
CA LEU A 299 23.27 9.28 -12.36
C LEU A 299 23.52 7.83 -12.79
N VAL A 300 22.75 6.87 -12.28
CA VAL A 300 23.05 5.44 -12.44
C VAL A 300 21.98 4.69 -13.26
N GLY A 301 20.84 5.33 -13.56
CA GLY A 301 19.70 4.70 -14.22
C GLY A 301 18.87 3.82 -13.26
N ASP A 302 17.89 3.08 -13.80
CA ASP A 302 17.02 2.15 -13.04
C ASP A 302 17.82 0.93 -12.53
N VAL A 303 18.72 1.11 -11.55
CA VAL A 303 19.54 0.03 -11.00
C VAL A 303 18.97 -0.44 -9.66
N VAL A 304 18.74 -1.75 -9.56
CA VAL A 304 18.33 -2.43 -8.34
C VAL A 304 19.53 -2.51 -7.41
N PHE A 305 19.42 -1.98 -6.19
CA PHE A 305 20.52 -2.02 -5.22
C PHE A 305 20.08 -2.72 -3.93
N ASP A 306 20.67 -3.90 -3.71
CA ASP A 306 20.57 -4.66 -2.45
C ASP A 306 21.27 -3.88 -1.32
N GLY A 307 20.53 -3.01 -0.63
CA GLY A 307 20.75 -2.62 0.77
C GLY A 307 22.06 -1.90 1.16
N CYS A 308 23.06 -1.84 0.29
CA CYS A 308 24.42 -1.40 0.62
C CYS A 308 24.73 -0.02 0.03
N ARG A 309 23.87 0.97 0.32
CA ARG A 309 24.10 2.38 -0.08
C ARG A 309 25.45 2.92 0.38
N TRP A 310 25.98 2.41 1.49
CA TRP A 310 27.31 2.76 1.98
C TRP A 310 28.43 2.33 1.02
N MET A 311 28.29 1.21 0.30
CA MET A 311 29.31 0.75 -0.65
C MET A 311 29.39 1.67 -1.88
N ILE A 312 28.26 2.20 -2.37
CA ILE A 312 28.26 3.16 -3.49
C ILE A 312 28.84 4.49 -3.04
N GLY A 313 28.44 4.97 -1.86
CA GLY A 313 29.08 6.15 -1.25
C GLY A 313 30.59 5.95 -1.12
N LEU A 314 31.04 4.75 -0.76
CA LEU A 314 32.44 4.39 -0.64
C LEU A 314 33.14 4.32 -2.00
N VAL A 315 32.52 3.75 -3.03
CA VAL A 315 33.07 3.70 -4.40
C VAL A 315 33.14 5.09 -5.02
N VAL A 316 32.09 5.91 -4.90
CA VAL A 316 32.08 7.30 -5.38
C VAL A 316 33.13 8.12 -4.62
N ALA A 317 33.22 7.97 -3.31
CA ALA A 317 34.27 8.60 -2.51
C ALA A 317 35.66 8.15 -2.95
N LEU A 318 35.86 6.86 -3.26
CA LEU A 318 37.13 6.32 -3.77
C LEU A 318 37.51 6.91 -5.13
N VAL A 319 36.53 7.03 -6.03
CA VAL A 319 36.75 7.61 -7.36
C VAL A 319 37.09 9.09 -7.24
N LEU A 320 36.33 9.85 -6.45
CA LEU A 320 36.59 11.27 -6.21
C LEU A 320 37.93 11.49 -5.51
N SER A 321 38.32 10.65 -4.54
CA SER A 321 39.62 10.74 -3.88
C SER A 321 40.76 10.46 -4.86
N ASN A 322 40.60 9.50 -5.77
CA ASN A 322 41.61 9.21 -6.79
C ASN A 322 41.76 10.35 -7.80
N VAL A 323 40.64 10.96 -8.24
CA VAL A 323 40.68 12.13 -9.12
C VAL A 323 41.39 13.31 -8.43
N PHE A 324 41.09 13.53 -7.15
CA PHE A 324 41.74 14.59 -6.36
C PHE A 324 43.24 14.35 -6.17
N LEU A 325 43.64 13.12 -5.85
CA LEU A 325 45.06 12.74 -5.73
C LEU A 325 45.80 12.91 -7.06
N PHE A 326 45.17 12.56 -8.18
CA PHE A 326 45.75 12.76 -9.50
C PHE A 326 45.97 14.25 -9.81
N ALA A 327 44.99 15.11 -9.49
CA ALA A 327 45.13 16.55 -9.66
C ALA A 327 46.27 17.14 -8.82
N LEU A 328 46.41 16.72 -7.56
CA LEU A 328 47.53 17.13 -6.69
C LEU A 328 48.87 16.66 -7.25
N TYR A 329 48.96 15.41 -7.71
CA TYR A 329 50.17 14.87 -8.33
C TYR A 329 50.56 15.67 -9.58
N SER A 330 49.61 15.99 -10.47
CA SER A 330 49.86 16.80 -11.66
C SER A 330 50.34 18.22 -11.30
N ALA A 331 49.75 18.84 -10.28
CA ALA A 331 50.14 20.17 -9.81
C ALA A 331 51.55 20.19 -9.19
N ALA A 332 51.88 19.17 -8.39
CA ALA A 332 53.21 19.00 -7.80
C ALA A 332 54.28 18.74 -8.87
N SER A 333 53.98 17.87 -9.84
CA SER A 333 54.86 17.58 -10.99
C SER A 333 55.15 18.82 -11.83
N SER A 334 54.12 19.63 -12.13
CA SER A 334 54.28 20.90 -12.86
C SER A 334 55.19 21.89 -12.10
N SER A 335 55.00 21.98 -10.78
CA SER A 335 55.81 22.84 -9.92
C SER A 335 57.27 22.39 -9.86
N ALA A 336 57.52 21.08 -9.74
CA ALA A 336 58.86 20.50 -9.75
C ALA A 336 59.57 20.73 -11.10
N GLN A 337 58.86 20.61 -12.23
CA GLN A 337 59.41 20.92 -13.55
C GLN A 337 59.78 22.40 -13.70
N LYS A 338 58.95 23.32 -13.19
CA LYS A 338 59.24 24.77 -13.18
C LYS A 338 60.47 25.08 -12.33
N TYR A 339 60.59 24.46 -11.16
CA TYR A 339 61.76 24.62 -10.28
C TYR A 339 63.04 24.10 -10.95
N LYS A 340 63.01 22.91 -11.55
CA LYS A 340 64.16 22.33 -12.28
C LYS A 340 64.57 23.19 -13.49
N LYS A 341 63.62 23.81 -14.19
CA LYS A 341 63.93 24.77 -15.27
C LYS A 341 64.61 26.03 -14.74
N LYS A 342 64.16 26.60 -13.60
CA LYS A 342 64.83 27.74 -12.97
C LYS A 342 66.25 27.42 -12.53
N LEU A 343 66.47 26.24 -11.94
CA LEU A 343 67.77 25.79 -11.47
C LEU A 343 68.78 25.52 -12.59
N LYS A 344 68.31 25.17 -13.80
CA LYS A 344 69.15 25.06 -15.00
C LYS A 344 69.45 26.40 -15.68
N ALA A 345 68.65 27.43 -15.38
CA ALA A 345 68.81 28.77 -15.95
C ALA A 345 69.72 29.66 -15.08
N GLN A 346 69.96 29.26 -13.82
CA GLN A 346 71.02 29.78 -12.95
C GLN A 346 72.32 29.04 -13.19
#